data_AF-X1DPN7-F1
#
_entry.id   AF-X1DPN7-F1
#
_cell.length_a   1.000
_cell.length_b   1.000
_cell.length_c   1.000
_cell.angle_alpha   90.00
_cell.angle_beta   90.00
_cell.angle_gamma   90.00
#
_symmetry.space_group_name_H-M   'P 1'
#
loop_
_entity.id
_entity.type
_entity.pdbx_description
1 polymer ?
#
loop_
_entity_poly.entity_id
_entity_poly.type
_entity_poly.pdbx_seq_one_letter_code
_entity_poly.pdbx_strand_id
1 'polypeptide(L)' 'MISESRPGNEGKLFAKELLKFGLKVELISDAMAALYVPRVDAAIIGADEILKNGNAINKVGS' A
#
# COMPACT_ATOMS: atom_id res chain seq x y z
N MET A 1 -1.57 7.34 -3.10
CA MET A 1 -1.70 7.23 -1.63
C MET A 1 -0.94 6.00 -1.17
N ILE A 2 -0.39 6.01 0.05
CA ILE A 2 0.36 4.89 0.62
C ILE A 2 -0.14 4.67 2.05
N SER A 3 -0.53 3.44 2.39
CA SER A 3 -0.92 3.11 3.76
C SER A 3 0.33 3.01 4.65
N GLU A 4 0.18 3.28 5.95
CA GLU A 4 1.31 3.23 6.88
C GLU A 4 1.88 1.81 7.10
N SER A 5 1.10 0.76 6.88
CA SER A 5 1.47 -0.65 7.12
C SER A 5 1.82 -0.94 8.57
N ARG A 6 0.91 -0.60 9.49
CA ARG A 6 1.09 -0.89 10.93
C ARG A 6 1.06 -2.41 11.23
N PRO A 7 1.79 -2.86 12.26
CA PRO A 7 2.66 -2.10 13.17
C PRO A 7 4.08 -1.83 12.63
N GLY A 8 4.46 -2.47 11.52
CA GLY A 8 5.82 -2.40 10.97
C GLY A 8 6.22 -1.04 10.37
N ASN A 9 5.25 -0.19 10.02
CA ASN A 9 5.45 1.14 9.46
C ASN A 9 6.23 1.18 8.13
N GLU A 10 6.27 0.08 7.37
CA GLU A 10 7.05 -0.04 6.13
C GLU A 10 6.60 0.94 5.06
N GLY A 11 5.30 1.25 4.99
CA GLY A 11 4.75 2.23 4.07
C GLY A 11 5.32 3.63 4.27
N LYS A 12 5.79 3.98 5.48
CA LYS A 12 6.50 5.24 5.73
C LYS A 12 7.87 5.27 5.09
N LEU A 13 8.60 4.16 5.11
CA LEU A 13 9.89 4.05 4.43
C LEU A 13 9.70 4.11 2.92
N PHE A 14 8.73 3.36 2.39
CA PHE A 14 8.40 3.38 0.97
C PHE A 14 7.99 4.79 0.50
N ALA A 15 7.14 5.49 1.25
CA ALA A 15 6.78 6.87 0.98
C ALA A 15 7.99 7.81 0.90
N LYS A 16 8.95 7.66 1.83
CA LYS A 16 10.20 8.44 1.81
C LYS A 16 11.04 8.16 0.57
N GLU A 17 11.15 6.91 0.13
CA GLU A 17 11.89 6.57 -1.09
C GLU A 17 11.22 7.17 -2.33
N LEU A 18 9.88 7.05 -2.46
CA LEU A 18 9.17 7.65 -3.60
C LEU A 18 9.30 9.18 -3.66
N LEU A 19 9.33 9.85 -2.51
CA LEU A 19 9.59 11.30 -2.44
C LEU A 19 10.97 11.66 -3.00
N LYS A 20 12.01 10.81 -2.84
CA LYS A 20 13.33 11.04 -3.46
C LYS A 20 13.29 10.95 -4.99
N PHE A 21 12.35 10.19 -5.53
CA PHE A 21 12.10 10.13 -6.98
C PHE A 21 11.22 11.29 -7.48
N GLY A 22 10.85 12.25 -6.63
CA GLY A 22 10.03 13.41 -7.00
C GLY A 22 8.55 13.09 -7.17
N LEU A 23 8.09 11.92 -6.73
CA LEU A 23 6.69 11.52 -6.81
C LEU A 23 5.89 12.20 -5.69
N LYS A 24 4.67 12.65 -6.01
CA LYS A 24 3.73 13.16 -5.01
C LYS A 24 3.18 11.98 -4.21
N VAL A 25 3.38 12.03 -2.90
CA VAL A 25 2.94 10.97 -1.98
C VAL A 25 2.03 11.57 -0.92
N GLU A 26 0.89 10.91 -0.70
CA GLU A 26 0.01 11.12 0.45
C GLU A 26 0.05 9.84 1.29
N LEU A 27 0.52 9.96 2.52
CA LEU A 27 0.57 8.87 3.49
C LEU A 27 -0.74 8.87 4.29
N ILE A 28 -1.40 7.71 4.37
CA ILE A 28 -2.68 7.53 5.08
C ILE A 28 -2.55 6.39 6.09
N SER A 29 -3.35 6.42 7.17
CA SER A 29 -3.44 5.25 8.06
C SER A 29 -4.14 4.08 7.36
N ASP A 30 -3.80 2.84 7.73
CA ASP A 30 -4.42 1.64 7.13
C ASP A 30 -5.95 1.64 7.29
N ALA A 31 -6.46 2.18 8.41
CA ALA A 31 -7.89 2.31 8.68
C ALA A 31 -8.63 3.27 7.72
N MET A 32 -7.91 4.18 7.07
CA MET A 32 -8.50 5.12 6.12
C MET A 32 -8.65 4.54 4.71
N ALA A 33 -8.08 3.35 4.41
CA ALA A 33 -8.05 2.80 3.06
C ALA A 33 -9.45 2.78 2.40
N ALA A 34 -10.46 2.28 3.12
CA ALA A 34 -11.84 2.19 2.61
C ALA A 34 -12.46 3.56 2.25
N LEU A 35 -12.06 4.64 2.92
CA LEU A 35 -12.54 6.00 2.62
C LEU A 35 -11.95 6.54 1.31
N TYR A 36 -10.77 6.06 0.93
CA TYR A 36 -10.04 6.52 -0.24
C TYR A 36 -10.19 5.63 -1.47
N VAL A 37 -10.57 4.35 -1.32
CA VAL A 37 -10.83 3.44 -2.44
C VAL A 37 -11.75 4.05 -3.53
N PRO A 38 -12.85 4.76 -3.19
CA PRO A 38 -13.71 5.37 -4.22
C PRO A 38 -13.07 6.54 -4.98
N ARG A 39 -11.91 7.02 -4.54
CA ARG A 39 -11.25 8.24 -5.01
C ARG A 39 -9.95 7.96 -5.78
N VAL A 40 -9.60 6.69 -5.99
CA VAL A 40 -8.36 6.29 -6.67
C VAL A 40 -8.67 5.52 -7.96
N ASP A 41 -7.82 5.69 -8.97
CA ASP A 41 -7.98 5.04 -10.27
C ASP A 41 -7.54 3.57 -10.25
N ALA A 42 -6.58 3.24 -9.39
CA ALA A 42 -6.01 1.90 -9.27
C ALA A 42 -5.44 1.64 -7.87
N ALA A 43 -5.43 0.36 -7.48
CA ALA A 43 -4.69 -0.13 -6.33
C ALA A 43 -3.51 -0.98 -6.82
N ILE A 44 -2.31 -0.68 -6.30
CA ILE A 44 -1.10 -1.46 -6.57
C ILE A 44 -0.65 -2.04 -5.24
N ILE A 45 -0.57 -3.37 -5.19
CA ILE A 45 -0.08 -4.12 -4.02
C ILE A 45 1.06 -5.04 -4.44
N GLY A 46 1.94 -5.36 -3.49
CA GLY A 46 2.86 -6.48 -3.64
C GLY A 46 2.16 -7.82 -3.46
N ALA A 47 2.88 -8.89 -3.74
CA ALA A 47 2.49 -10.25 -3.37
C ALA A 47 3.76 -11.04 -3.01
N ASP A 48 3.73 -11.71 -1.87
CA ASP A 48 4.79 -12.62 -1.45
C ASP A 48 4.69 -13.93 -2.25
N GLU A 49 3.48 -14.41 -2.53
CA GLU A 49 3.22 -15.59 -3.35
C GLU A 49 1.90 -15.47 -4.12
N ILE A 50 1.82 -16.07 -5.31
CA ILE A 50 0.58 -16.23 -6.07
C ILE A 50 0.26 -17.72 -6.17
N LEU A 51 -0.88 -18.11 -5.60
CA LEU A 51 -1.36 -19.49 -5.63
C LEU A 51 -1.84 -19.89 -7.02
N LYS A 52 -1.89 -21.21 -7.28
CA LYS A 52 -2.34 -21.76 -8.58
C LYS A 52 -3.76 -21.35 -8.97
N ASN A 53 -4.60 -20.97 -8.01
CA ASN A 53 -5.95 -20.47 -8.23
C ASN A 53 -6.01 -18.95 -8.47
N GLY A 54 -4.86 -18.27 -8.55
CA GLY A 54 -4.75 -16.83 -8.76
C GLY A 54 -4.90 -15.99 -7.49
N ASN A 55 -5.02 -16.59 -6.31
CA ASN A 55 -5.04 -15.83 -5.05
C ASN A 55 -3.64 -15.34 -4.70
N ALA A 56 -3.54 -14.08 -4.29
CA ALA A 56 -2.31 -13.50 -3.80
C ALA A 56 -2.21 -13.70 -2.28
N ILE A 57 -1.06 -14.19 -1.82
CA ILE A 57 -0.64 -14.13 -0.43
C ILE A 57 0.26 -12.91 -0.30
N ASN A 58 -0.09 -12.03 0.62
CA ASN A 58 0.72 -10.87 0.97
C ASN A 58 0.60 -10.59 2.47
N LYS A 59 1.38 -9.63 2.95
CA LYS A 59 1.28 -9.12 4.31
C LYS A 59 -0.15 -8.69 4.67
N VAL A 60 -0.54 -8.96 5.92
CA VAL A 60 -1.83 -8.56 6.51
C VAL A 60 -2.14 -7.08 6.27
N GLY A 61 -3.38 -6.78 5.89
CA GLY A 61 -3.81 -5.43 5.50
C GLY A 61 -3.82 -5.18 3.99
N SER A 62 -3.43 -6.18 3.19
CA SER A 62 -3.66 -6.24 1.74
C SER A 62 -4.94 -6.99 1.43
#